data_AF-A0A444XVZ0-F1
#
_entry.id   AF-A0A444XVZ0-F1
#
_cell.length_a   1.000
_cell.length_b   1.000
_cell.length_c   1.000
_cell.angle_alpha   90.00
_cell.angle_beta   90.00
_cell.angle_gamma   90.00
#
_symmetry.space_group_name_H-M   'P 1'
#
loop_
_entity.id
_entity.type
_entity.pdbx_description
1 polymer ?
#
loop_
_entity_poly.entity_id
_entity_poly.type
_entity_poly.pdbx_seq_one_letter_code
_entity_poly.pdbx_strand_id
1 'polypeptide(L)'
;MRGPLGAVIGRYPSSDGVTQMGAIISHNRKCRDITVLFIFIAFWIAMIVNSSFGFNQGNPLRLTYGVDYKGNVCGDKHSDPNLSKLELRYWQNPNQVYQSGLKDSQFKLVDARTICLSECPIPSDDSLNWVCDYPDGDIRLSMKDWINRNYDYFEFLTPEMRNSSLQLQGPCYPVIFPSVNVYWSCQFIARPSNTSLKHWQQMGGVSINENIVIDKSIHKSINSRSAVLKRYMADMGKAWPVLIVCGGILPLFLSVIWLMLIRHFVAAMPWITVVLFNVLIISVTMFYYLKAGWIGNDAISPIIGEHDAYTNVFGREVTHLRAIAILMTFIMAVAILTSIAIVRRILMATSVLKARIALRYAVTIICLVLFAKLISDSNMSVCLTLESEMTVQQYFHYPSQSV
;
A
#
# COMPACT_ATOMS: atom_id res chain seq x y z
N MET A 1 31.35 11.36 60.12
CA MET A 1 31.78 10.52 58.98
C MET A 1 31.95 11.43 57.78
N ARG A 2 33.22 11.63 57.39
CA ARG A 2 33.68 12.46 56.27
C ARG A 2 33.61 11.63 54.98
N GLY A 3 33.08 12.22 53.92
CA GLY A 3 33.23 11.76 52.54
C GLY A 3 33.06 12.96 51.61
N PRO A 4 34.09 13.40 50.85
CA PRO A 4 34.11 14.70 50.20
C PRO A 4 33.62 14.67 48.75
N LEU A 5 33.12 15.85 48.33
CA LEU A 5 32.86 16.24 46.95
C LEU A 5 34.16 16.20 46.12
N GLY A 6 34.20 15.34 45.10
CA GLY A 6 35.28 15.29 44.12
C GLY A 6 35.02 16.23 42.94
N ALA A 7 35.75 17.34 42.89
CA ALA A 7 35.85 18.21 41.72
C ALA A 7 36.66 17.50 40.62
N VAL A 8 36.07 17.30 39.44
CA VAL A 8 36.81 16.88 38.24
C VAL A 8 37.45 18.12 37.63
N ILE A 9 38.67 18.39 38.08
CA ILE A 9 39.59 19.39 37.50
C ILE A 9 39.96 18.93 36.08
N GLY A 10 39.46 19.66 35.09
CA GLY A 10 39.91 19.55 33.71
C GLY A 10 41.38 19.94 33.62
N ARG A 11 42.24 18.95 33.41
CA ARG A 11 43.66 19.13 33.12
C ARG A 11 43.79 19.71 31.72
N TYR A 12 44.04 21.00 31.60
CA TYR A 12 44.65 21.58 30.39
C TYR A 12 46.14 21.24 30.42
N PRO A 13 46.71 20.60 29.39
CA PRO A 13 48.15 20.64 29.20
C PRO A 13 48.49 21.99 28.55
N SER A 14 49.19 22.82 29.31
CA SER A 14 50.03 23.88 28.78
C SER A 14 51.21 23.21 28.07
N SER A 15 51.42 23.52 26.79
CA SER A 15 52.70 23.30 26.11
C SER A 15 52.72 24.14 24.84
N ASP A 16 53.37 25.30 24.98
CA ASP A 16 54.30 25.95 24.06
C ASP A 16 54.01 25.89 22.56
N GLY A 17 53.83 27.08 22.00
CA GLY A 17 53.79 27.30 20.57
C GLY A 17 55.13 27.00 19.93
N VAL A 18 55.20 25.91 19.16
CA VAL A 18 56.00 25.81 17.95
C VAL A 18 55.20 25.01 16.92
N THR A 19 55.04 25.64 15.77
CA THR A 19 54.54 25.16 14.50
C THR A 19 54.91 23.70 14.19
N GLN A 20 53.93 22.79 14.20
CA GLN A 20 53.93 21.65 13.27
C GLN A 20 52.51 21.39 12.74
N MET A 21 52.27 21.97 11.57
CA MET A 21 51.35 21.43 10.57
C MET A 21 51.64 19.94 10.35
N GLY A 22 50.63 19.08 10.49
CA GLY A 22 50.72 17.70 10.01
C GLY A 22 50.46 16.60 11.03
N ALA A 23 49.38 16.68 11.81
CA ALA A 23 48.77 15.48 12.38
C ALA A 23 47.36 15.36 11.81
N ILE A 24 47.28 14.86 10.57
CA ILE A 24 46.05 14.28 10.03
C ILE A 24 45.62 13.23 11.05
N ILE A 25 44.51 13.47 11.75
CA ILE A 25 43.86 12.46 12.58
C ILE A 25 43.34 11.39 11.61
N SER A 26 44.21 10.49 11.17
CA SER A 26 43.82 9.25 10.49
C SER A 26 43.30 8.28 11.53
N HIS A 27 42.17 8.63 12.15
CA HIS A 27 41.42 7.61 12.86
C HIS A 27 40.90 6.66 11.78
N ASN A 28 41.44 5.44 11.74
CA ASN A 28 40.89 4.35 10.95
C ASN A 28 39.41 4.20 11.34
N ARG A 29 38.52 4.84 10.58
CA ARG A 29 37.07 4.74 10.77
C ARG A 29 36.69 3.33 10.32
N LYS A 30 36.75 2.36 11.23
CA LYS A 30 36.19 1.03 10.97
C LYS A 30 34.69 1.22 10.76
N CYS A 31 34.16 0.78 9.62
CA CYS A 31 32.73 0.80 9.32
C CYS A 31 31.99 0.00 10.40
N ARG A 32 31.39 0.71 11.36
CA ARG A 32 30.64 0.15 12.48
C ARG A 32 29.23 -0.28 12.06
N ASP A 33 29.10 -0.88 10.88
CA ASP A 33 27.80 -1.21 10.29
C ASP A 33 27.82 -2.53 9.50
N ILE A 34 28.94 -3.28 9.52
CA ILE A 34 29.06 -4.57 8.84
C ILE A 34 28.15 -5.62 9.50
N THR A 35 28.06 -5.64 10.83
CA THR A 35 27.17 -6.56 11.57
C THR A 35 25.70 -6.29 11.28
N VAL A 36 25.30 -5.01 11.20
CA VAL A 36 23.91 -4.63 10.89
C VAL A 36 23.59 -4.93 9.43
N LEU A 37 24.55 -4.76 8.51
CA LEU A 37 24.40 -5.16 7.11
C LEU A 37 24.10 -6.66 6.98
N PHE A 38 24.79 -7.52 7.73
CA PHE A 38 24.49 -8.96 7.72
C PHE A 38 23.08 -9.28 8.23
N ILE A 39 22.63 -8.61 9.31
CA ILE A 39 21.26 -8.78 9.83
C ILE A 39 20.23 -8.32 8.79
N PHE A 40 20.49 -7.20 8.10
CA PHE A 40 19.62 -6.70 7.04
C PHE A 40 19.52 -7.67 5.86
N ILE A 41 20.65 -8.22 5.40
CA ILE A 41 20.67 -9.23 4.33
C ILE A 41 19.93 -10.50 4.76
N ALA A 42 20.15 -10.98 5.98
CA ALA A 42 19.44 -12.15 6.52
C ALA A 42 17.92 -11.93 6.58
N PHE A 43 17.47 -10.72 6.96
CA PHE A 43 16.06 -10.35 6.94
C PHE A 43 15.47 -10.41 5.53
N TRP A 44 16.17 -9.87 4.52
CA TRP A 44 15.71 -9.94 3.12
C TRP A 44 15.64 -11.36 2.60
N ILE A 45 16.64 -12.19 2.90
CA ILE A 45 16.62 -13.61 2.54
C ILE A 45 15.41 -14.30 3.16
N ALA A 46 15.16 -14.08 4.46
CA ALA A 46 13.99 -14.64 5.14
C ALA A 46 12.67 -14.19 4.50
N MET A 47 12.54 -12.91 4.14
CA MET A 47 11.35 -12.40 3.44
C MET A 47 11.15 -13.04 2.07
N ILE A 48 12.22 -13.20 1.28
CA ILE A 48 12.15 -13.82 -0.05
C ILE A 48 11.77 -15.30 0.07
N VAL A 49 12.37 -16.04 1.01
CA VAL A 49 12.06 -17.46 1.25
C VAL A 49 10.61 -17.62 1.69
N ASN A 50 10.17 -16.85 2.68
CA ASN A 50 8.78 -16.90 3.17
C ASN A 50 7.77 -16.53 2.07
N SER A 51 8.09 -15.52 1.26
CA SER A 51 7.24 -15.12 0.13
C SER A 51 7.18 -16.23 -0.91
N SER A 52 8.33 -16.79 -1.32
CA SER A 52 8.41 -17.87 -2.30
C SER A 52 7.64 -19.11 -1.84
N PHE A 53 7.77 -19.51 -0.57
CA PHE A 53 6.99 -20.61 -0.01
C PHE A 53 5.48 -20.31 -0.06
N GLY A 54 5.07 -19.10 0.32
CA GLY A 54 3.68 -18.66 0.27
C GLY A 54 3.09 -18.65 -1.14
N PHE A 55 3.85 -18.23 -2.15
CA PHE A 55 3.39 -18.21 -3.54
C PHE A 55 3.42 -19.59 -4.21
N ASN A 56 4.38 -20.44 -3.88
CA ASN A 56 4.52 -21.76 -4.50
C ASN A 56 3.55 -22.80 -3.94
N GLN A 57 3.24 -22.73 -2.63
CA GLN A 57 2.34 -23.70 -1.98
C GLN A 57 0.96 -23.12 -1.69
N GLY A 58 0.82 -21.80 -1.62
CA GLY A 58 -0.45 -21.13 -1.36
C GLY A 58 -1.24 -20.85 -2.64
N ASN A 59 -2.56 -20.73 -2.49
CA ASN A 59 -3.41 -20.17 -3.53
C ASN A 59 -3.70 -18.68 -3.20
N PRO A 60 -3.12 -17.71 -3.94
CA PRO A 60 -3.32 -16.29 -3.65
C PRO A 60 -4.78 -15.85 -3.82
N LEU A 61 -5.59 -16.59 -4.59
CA LEU A 61 -7.01 -16.29 -4.75
C LEU A 61 -7.79 -16.39 -3.43
N ARG A 62 -7.34 -17.18 -2.44
CA ARG A 62 -8.00 -17.28 -1.14
C ARG A 62 -7.94 -15.99 -0.32
N LEU A 63 -7.03 -15.07 -0.63
CA LEU A 63 -6.97 -13.77 0.07
C LEU A 63 -8.08 -12.82 -0.37
N THR A 64 -8.53 -12.95 -1.62
CA THR A 64 -9.47 -12.01 -2.23
C THR A 64 -10.86 -12.61 -2.42
N TYR A 65 -10.93 -13.87 -2.86
CA TYR A 65 -12.17 -14.57 -3.19
C TYR A 65 -12.71 -15.37 -2.01
N GLY A 66 -14.02 -15.60 -2.03
CA GLY A 66 -14.68 -16.47 -1.06
C GLY A 66 -14.46 -17.96 -1.34
N VAL A 67 -14.87 -18.78 -0.38
CA VAL A 67 -14.98 -20.24 -0.56
C VAL A 67 -16.44 -20.64 -0.63
N ASP A 68 -16.75 -21.69 -1.39
CA ASP A 68 -18.07 -22.31 -1.43
C ASP A 68 -18.25 -23.39 -0.34
N TYR A 69 -19.43 -24.01 -0.32
CA TYR A 69 -19.80 -25.09 0.59
C TYR A 69 -19.00 -26.38 0.40
N LYS A 70 -18.30 -26.54 -0.73
CA LYS A 70 -17.39 -27.67 -0.99
C LYS A 70 -15.94 -27.35 -0.58
N GLY A 71 -15.65 -26.11 -0.18
CA GLY A 71 -14.31 -25.65 0.18
C GLY A 71 -13.46 -25.19 -1.01
N ASN A 72 -14.05 -25.10 -2.21
CA ASN A 72 -13.39 -24.55 -3.38
C ASN A 72 -13.37 -23.02 -3.33
N VAL A 73 -12.36 -22.41 -3.94
CA VAL A 73 -12.24 -20.95 -4.03
C VAL A 73 -13.00 -20.45 -5.25
N CYS A 74 -13.86 -19.45 -5.09
CA CYS A 74 -14.54 -18.82 -6.21
C CYS A 74 -13.51 -18.23 -7.20
N GLY A 75 -13.75 -18.39 -8.50
CA GLY A 75 -12.81 -17.98 -9.55
C GLY A 75 -11.67 -18.98 -9.85
N ASP A 76 -11.55 -20.08 -9.09
CA ASP A 76 -10.51 -21.07 -9.35
C ASP A 76 -10.86 -21.94 -10.57
N LYS A 77 -9.92 -22.06 -11.51
CA LYS A 77 -10.06 -22.90 -12.70
C LYS A 77 -9.77 -24.38 -12.42
N HIS A 78 -8.99 -24.65 -11.37
CA HIS A 78 -8.54 -26.00 -11.01
C HIS A 78 -9.44 -26.68 -9.96
N SER A 79 -10.48 -25.99 -9.49
CA SER A 79 -11.48 -26.58 -8.61
C SER A 79 -12.43 -27.55 -9.33
N ASP A 80 -13.07 -28.41 -8.54
CA ASP A 80 -14.15 -29.28 -8.98
C ASP A 80 -15.46 -28.94 -8.25
N PRO A 81 -16.48 -28.35 -8.92
CA PRO A 81 -16.54 -28.02 -10.35
C PRO A 81 -15.63 -26.82 -10.74
N ASN A 82 -15.44 -26.60 -12.03
CA ASN A 82 -14.64 -25.46 -12.54
C ASN A 82 -15.34 -24.13 -12.25
N LEU A 83 -14.73 -23.28 -11.40
CA LEU A 83 -15.30 -22.01 -10.94
C LEU A 83 -14.70 -20.78 -11.64
N SER A 84 -13.98 -20.95 -12.76
CA SER A 84 -13.30 -19.84 -13.45
C SER A 84 -14.20 -18.68 -13.89
N LYS A 85 -15.51 -18.92 -14.03
CA LYS A 85 -16.52 -17.91 -14.38
C LYS A 85 -17.39 -17.46 -13.19
N LEU A 86 -17.15 -18.03 -12.02
CA LEU A 86 -17.99 -17.91 -10.82
C LEU A 86 -17.12 -17.33 -9.71
N GLU A 87 -16.95 -16.01 -9.76
CA GLU A 87 -16.01 -15.29 -8.91
C GLU A 87 -16.67 -14.75 -7.62
N LEU A 88 -18.00 -14.70 -7.56
CA LEU A 88 -18.74 -14.09 -6.45
C LEU A 88 -19.19 -15.11 -5.42
N ARG A 89 -18.85 -14.90 -4.14
CA ARG A 89 -19.42 -15.67 -3.04
C ARG A 89 -20.80 -15.16 -2.63
N TYR A 90 -21.81 -16.02 -2.65
CA TYR A 90 -23.17 -15.76 -2.17
C TYR A 90 -23.55 -16.64 -0.96
N TRP A 91 -24.35 -16.11 -0.04
CA TRP A 91 -24.90 -16.87 1.10
C TRP A 91 -26.30 -17.36 0.76
N GLN A 92 -26.45 -18.68 0.70
CA GLN A 92 -27.70 -19.28 0.21
C GLN A 92 -28.81 -19.25 1.27
N ASN A 93 -28.48 -19.54 2.53
CA ASN A 93 -29.45 -19.65 3.61
C ASN A 93 -29.48 -18.38 4.48
N PRO A 94 -30.53 -17.54 4.39
CA PRO A 94 -30.62 -16.29 5.15
C PRO A 94 -30.76 -16.53 6.66
N ASN A 95 -31.40 -17.62 7.09
CA ASN A 95 -31.56 -17.94 8.51
C ASN A 95 -30.22 -18.29 9.17
N GLN A 96 -29.31 -18.98 8.47
CA GLN A 96 -27.95 -19.24 8.97
C GLN A 96 -27.14 -17.93 9.14
N VAL A 97 -27.25 -17.01 8.18
CA VAL A 97 -26.60 -15.70 8.25
C VAL A 97 -27.18 -14.87 9.40
N TYR A 98 -28.49 -14.92 9.61
CA TYR A 98 -29.15 -14.27 10.75
C TYR A 98 -28.68 -14.86 12.09
N GLN A 99 -28.67 -16.19 12.21
CA GLN A 99 -28.24 -16.89 13.43
C GLN A 99 -26.80 -16.52 13.80
N SER A 100 -25.91 -16.36 12.81
CA SER A 100 -24.53 -15.92 13.06
C SER A 100 -24.38 -14.52 13.67
N GLY A 101 -25.45 -13.73 13.66
CA GLY A 101 -25.51 -12.38 14.22
C GLY A 101 -25.90 -12.27 15.67
N LEU A 102 -26.55 -13.30 16.18
CA LEU A 102 -27.04 -13.34 17.55
C LEU A 102 -25.83 -13.41 18.49
N LYS A 103 -25.89 -12.70 19.63
CA LYS A 103 -24.76 -12.65 20.57
C LYS A 103 -24.52 -13.98 21.28
N ASP A 104 -25.55 -14.82 21.39
CA ASP A 104 -25.55 -16.06 22.18
C ASP A 104 -25.71 -17.33 21.32
N SER A 105 -25.59 -17.23 19.99
CA SER A 105 -25.63 -18.40 19.11
C SER A 105 -24.26 -19.08 19.01
N GLN A 106 -24.26 -20.42 18.99
CA GLN A 106 -23.03 -21.19 18.72
C GLN A 106 -22.64 -21.18 17.23
N PHE A 107 -23.55 -20.76 16.35
CA PHE A 107 -23.37 -20.77 14.90
C PHE A 107 -22.53 -19.58 14.43
N LYS A 108 -21.40 -19.82 13.76
CA LYS A 108 -20.55 -18.73 13.23
C LYS A 108 -20.83 -18.49 11.76
N LEU A 109 -20.54 -17.27 11.28
CA LEU A 109 -20.74 -16.91 9.86
C LEU A 109 -19.86 -17.76 8.92
N VAL A 110 -18.74 -18.30 9.43
CA VAL A 110 -17.87 -19.21 8.67
C VAL A 110 -18.55 -20.54 8.38
N ASP A 111 -19.51 -20.93 9.22
CA ASP A 111 -20.28 -22.17 9.08
C ASP A 111 -21.53 -21.98 8.19
N ALA A 112 -21.83 -20.72 7.80
CA ALA A 112 -22.94 -20.42 6.91
C ALA A 112 -22.63 -20.95 5.50
N ARG A 113 -23.60 -21.63 4.90
CA ARG A 113 -23.45 -22.23 3.57
C ARG A 113 -23.30 -21.14 2.49
N THR A 114 -22.25 -21.25 1.69
CA THR A 114 -21.92 -20.31 0.62
C THR A 114 -21.79 -21.01 -0.73
N ILE A 115 -22.00 -20.30 -1.82
CA ILE A 115 -21.83 -20.80 -3.20
C ILE A 115 -21.17 -19.74 -4.07
N CYS A 116 -20.53 -20.15 -5.17
CA CYS A 116 -19.92 -19.23 -6.13
C CYS A 116 -20.86 -18.98 -7.32
N LEU A 117 -21.11 -17.70 -7.62
CA LEU A 117 -21.97 -17.20 -8.70
C LEU A 117 -21.18 -16.25 -9.61
N SER A 118 -21.69 -15.99 -10.83
CA SER A 118 -21.11 -14.99 -11.73
C SER A 118 -21.70 -13.60 -11.49
N GLU A 119 -22.96 -13.52 -11.07
CA GLU A 119 -23.63 -12.28 -10.68
C GLU A 119 -24.39 -12.44 -9.35
N CYS A 120 -24.59 -11.34 -8.63
CA CYS A 120 -25.34 -11.37 -7.38
C CYS A 120 -26.85 -11.43 -7.65
N PRO A 121 -27.57 -12.40 -7.07
CA PRO A 121 -28.98 -12.58 -7.33
C PRO A 121 -29.81 -11.45 -6.70
N ILE A 122 -30.84 -11.04 -7.42
CA ILE A 122 -31.78 -10.01 -7.02
C ILE A 122 -33.19 -10.63 -7.03
N PRO A 123 -34.05 -10.34 -6.03
CA PRO A 123 -35.43 -10.78 -6.06
C PRO A 123 -36.17 -10.24 -7.29
N SER A 124 -37.06 -11.03 -7.86
CA SER A 124 -37.99 -10.62 -8.92
C SER A 124 -39.19 -9.90 -8.33
N ASP A 125 -39.77 -8.97 -9.08
CA ASP A 125 -40.96 -8.21 -8.67
C ASP A 125 -42.25 -9.04 -8.77
N ASP A 126 -42.27 -10.05 -9.67
CA ASP A 126 -43.48 -10.82 -10.01
C ASP A 126 -43.40 -12.31 -9.61
N SER A 127 -42.21 -12.84 -9.35
CA SER A 127 -41.98 -14.26 -9.09
C SER A 127 -40.94 -14.50 -7.99
N LEU A 128 -40.87 -15.74 -7.50
CA LEU A 128 -39.81 -16.14 -6.58
C LEU A 128 -38.64 -16.73 -7.37
N ASN A 129 -37.51 -16.02 -7.36
CA ASN A 129 -36.25 -16.52 -7.92
C ASN A 129 -35.59 -17.49 -6.94
N TRP A 130 -34.92 -18.52 -7.48
CA TRP A 130 -34.18 -19.50 -6.69
C TRP A 130 -32.70 -19.52 -7.08
N VAL A 131 -31.85 -19.82 -6.10
CA VAL A 131 -30.46 -20.23 -6.35
C VAL A 131 -30.32 -21.64 -5.83
N CYS A 132 -29.96 -22.55 -6.73
CA CYS A 132 -29.76 -23.94 -6.42
C CYS A 132 -28.29 -24.31 -6.35
N ASP A 133 -27.98 -25.34 -5.56
CA ASP A 133 -26.65 -25.93 -5.44
C ASP A 133 -26.11 -26.37 -6.82
N TYR A 134 -24.80 -26.61 -6.91
CA TYR A 134 -24.20 -27.11 -8.16
C TYR A 134 -24.89 -28.41 -8.60
N PRO A 135 -25.06 -28.61 -9.93
CA PRO A 135 -25.75 -29.78 -10.45
C PRO A 135 -24.87 -31.03 -10.32
N ASP A 136 -24.80 -31.57 -9.11
CA ASP A 136 -24.10 -32.81 -8.78
C ASP A 136 -25.09 -33.93 -8.42
N GLY A 137 -24.71 -35.18 -8.66
CA GLY A 137 -25.51 -36.34 -8.25
C GLY A 137 -26.68 -36.64 -9.19
N ASP A 138 -27.90 -36.71 -8.65
CA ASP A 138 -29.11 -37.14 -9.37
C ASP A 138 -29.64 -36.11 -10.38
N ILE A 139 -29.10 -34.88 -10.34
CA ILE A 139 -29.50 -33.79 -11.24
C ILE A 139 -28.70 -33.90 -12.54
N ARG A 140 -29.35 -34.31 -13.63
CA ARG A 140 -28.76 -34.42 -14.98
C ARG A 140 -28.65 -33.06 -15.69
N LEU A 141 -27.96 -32.09 -15.10
CA LEU A 141 -27.75 -30.76 -15.67
C LEU A 141 -26.25 -30.45 -15.79
N SER A 142 -25.83 -29.88 -16.93
CA SER A 142 -24.43 -29.45 -17.06
C SER A 142 -24.20 -28.14 -16.31
N MET A 143 -22.96 -27.92 -15.85
CA MET A 143 -22.61 -26.66 -15.17
C MET A 143 -22.87 -25.42 -16.04
N LYS A 144 -22.71 -25.53 -17.37
CA LYS A 144 -23.01 -24.43 -18.30
C LYS A 144 -24.51 -24.16 -18.38
N ASP A 145 -25.33 -25.20 -18.41
CA ASP A 145 -26.79 -25.05 -18.46
C ASP A 145 -27.33 -24.50 -17.14
N TRP A 146 -26.72 -24.88 -16.01
CA TRP A 146 -27.01 -24.29 -14.71
C TRP A 146 -26.74 -22.77 -14.68
N ILE A 147 -25.60 -22.33 -15.21
CA ILE A 147 -25.30 -20.89 -15.34
C ILE A 147 -26.28 -20.21 -16.29
N ASN A 148 -26.59 -20.81 -17.44
CA ASN A 148 -27.51 -20.23 -18.43
C ASN A 148 -28.96 -20.10 -17.92
N ARG A 149 -29.34 -20.95 -16.95
CA ARG A 149 -30.64 -20.89 -16.27
C ARG A 149 -30.63 -19.97 -15.04
N ASN A 150 -29.62 -19.12 -14.91
CA ASN A 150 -29.46 -18.23 -13.76
C ASN A 150 -29.51 -18.98 -12.41
N TYR A 151 -28.88 -20.17 -12.38
CA TYR A 151 -28.74 -21.03 -11.21
C TYR A 151 -30.04 -21.65 -10.70
N ASP A 152 -31.14 -21.59 -11.48
CA ASP A 152 -32.45 -22.10 -11.10
C ASP A 152 -32.80 -23.40 -11.85
N TYR A 153 -33.11 -24.45 -11.09
CA TYR A 153 -33.74 -25.67 -11.59
C TYR A 153 -34.82 -26.19 -10.62
N PHE A 154 -35.38 -25.32 -9.77
CA PHE A 154 -36.33 -25.68 -8.73
C PHE A 154 -37.57 -26.40 -9.27
N GLU A 155 -38.04 -26.01 -10.46
CA GLU A 155 -39.18 -26.63 -11.14
C GLU A 155 -38.95 -28.12 -11.44
N PHE A 156 -37.71 -28.51 -11.75
CA PHE A 156 -37.32 -29.87 -12.12
C PHE A 156 -37.05 -30.78 -10.91
N LEU A 157 -37.16 -30.26 -9.69
CA LEU A 157 -36.98 -31.05 -8.48
C LEU A 157 -38.14 -32.03 -8.25
N THR A 158 -37.80 -33.18 -7.66
CA THR A 158 -38.79 -34.11 -7.12
C THR A 158 -39.56 -33.45 -5.96
N PRO A 159 -40.78 -33.91 -5.66
CA PRO A 159 -41.58 -33.36 -4.55
C PRO A 159 -40.85 -33.38 -3.20
N GLU A 160 -40.04 -34.41 -2.95
CA GLU A 160 -39.24 -34.56 -1.72
C GLU A 160 -38.15 -33.49 -1.63
N MET A 161 -37.37 -33.29 -2.70
CA MET A 161 -36.33 -32.25 -2.75
C MET A 161 -36.92 -30.85 -2.67
N ARG A 162 -38.13 -30.64 -3.23
CA ARG A 162 -38.86 -29.38 -3.13
C ARG A 162 -39.24 -29.08 -1.68
N ASN A 163 -39.73 -30.08 -0.95
CA ASN A 163 -40.04 -29.93 0.48
C ASN A 163 -38.79 -29.63 1.33
N SER A 164 -37.66 -30.29 1.04
CA SER A 164 -36.37 -29.99 1.69
C SER A 164 -35.90 -28.55 1.43
N SER A 165 -36.08 -28.07 0.19
CA SER A 165 -35.76 -26.68 -0.19
C SER A 165 -36.63 -25.66 0.56
N LEU A 166 -37.92 -25.97 0.74
CA LEU A 166 -38.85 -25.16 1.56
C LEU A 166 -38.47 -25.12 3.05
N GLN A 167 -37.74 -26.12 3.54
CA GLN A 167 -37.16 -26.17 4.89
C GLN A 167 -35.76 -25.51 4.97
N LEU A 168 -35.27 -24.88 3.90
CA LEU A 168 -33.92 -24.30 3.79
C LEU A 168 -32.80 -25.32 4.03
N GLN A 169 -33.03 -26.59 3.68
CA GLN A 169 -32.03 -27.66 3.75
C GLN A 169 -31.35 -27.93 2.39
N GLY A 170 -31.85 -27.30 1.32
CA GLY A 170 -31.38 -27.48 -0.05
C GLY A 170 -32.19 -28.52 -0.83
N PRO A 171 -31.90 -28.73 -2.12
CA PRO A 171 -30.76 -28.15 -2.86
C PRO A 171 -30.99 -26.72 -3.36
N CYS A 172 -32.20 -26.18 -3.31
CA CYS A 172 -32.51 -24.82 -3.77
C CYS A 172 -32.91 -23.89 -2.62
N TYR A 173 -32.53 -22.61 -2.74
CA TYR A 173 -32.78 -21.58 -1.74
C TYR A 173 -33.44 -20.35 -2.38
N PRO A 174 -34.42 -19.72 -1.69
CA PRO A 174 -35.16 -18.60 -2.25
C PRO A 174 -34.35 -17.29 -2.19
N VAL A 175 -34.41 -16.50 -3.25
CA VAL A 175 -33.82 -15.15 -3.31
C VAL A 175 -34.84 -14.15 -2.79
N ILE A 176 -34.75 -13.84 -1.50
CA ILE A 176 -35.69 -12.95 -0.81
C ILE A 176 -35.06 -11.59 -0.51
N PHE A 177 -33.76 -11.57 -0.21
CA PHE A 177 -33.03 -10.36 0.10
C PHE A 177 -32.29 -9.86 -1.14
N PRO A 178 -32.42 -8.57 -1.51
CA PRO A 178 -31.59 -8.01 -2.55
C PRO A 178 -30.12 -8.04 -2.12
N SER A 179 -29.24 -8.39 -3.05
CA SER A 179 -27.80 -8.50 -2.81
C SER A 179 -26.99 -7.71 -3.83
N VAL A 180 -25.86 -7.17 -3.41
CA VAL A 180 -24.94 -6.42 -4.28
C VAL A 180 -23.51 -6.94 -4.14
N ASN A 181 -22.75 -6.84 -5.23
CA ASN A 181 -21.35 -7.24 -5.24
C ASN A 181 -20.50 -6.25 -4.44
N VAL A 182 -19.95 -6.72 -3.33
CA VAL A 182 -18.96 -6.00 -2.52
C VAL A 182 -17.71 -6.86 -2.38
N TYR A 183 -16.71 -6.61 -3.23
CA TYR A 183 -15.42 -7.31 -3.25
C TYR A 183 -15.58 -8.83 -3.39
N TRP A 184 -16.07 -9.26 -4.56
CA TRP A 184 -16.20 -10.68 -4.91
C TRP A 184 -17.13 -11.47 -3.96
N SER A 185 -18.06 -10.75 -3.33
CA SER A 185 -18.99 -11.32 -2.35
C SER A 185 -20.31 -10.56 -2.38
N CYS A 186 -21.41 -11.29 -2.50
CA CYS A 186 -22.75 -10.74 -2.53
C CYS A 186 -23.24 -10.47 -1.11
N GLN A 187 -23.36 -9.19 -0.75
CA GLN A 187 -23.85 -8.75 0.56
C GLN A 187 -25.32 -8.33 0.45
N PHE A 188 -26.12 -8.72 1.44
CA PHE A 188 -27.52 -8.28 1.55
C PHE A 188 -27.57 -6.79 1.92
N ILE A 189 -28.35 -5.98 1.19
CA ILE A 189 -28.36 -4.51 1.35
C ILE A 189 -29.52 -3.98 2.20
N ALA A 190 -30.60 -4.74 2.38
CA ALA A 190 -31.86 -4.17 2.84
C ALA A 190 -32.81 -5.20 3.48
N ARG A 191 -34.04 -4.75 3.71
CA ARG A 191 -35.21 -5.56 4.09
C ARG A 191 -35.54 -6.60 3.00
N PRO A 192 -36.24 -7.70 3.36
CA PRO A 192 -36.70 -8.68 2.38
C PRO A 192 -37.66 -8.04 1.36
N SER A 193 -37.69 -8.57 0.13
CA SER A 193 -38.71 -8.22 -0.86
C SER A 193 -40.08 -8.75 -0.39
N ASN A 194 -41.06 -7.85 -0.27
CA ASN A 194 -42.41 -8.21 0.17
C ASN A 194 -43.06 -9.23 -0.77
N THR A 195 -42.85 -9.10 -2.09
CA THR A 195 -43.43 -10.01 -3.08
C THR A 195 -42.82 -11.40 -2.98
N SER A 196 -41.48 -11.48 -2.99
CA SER A 196 -40.76 -12.76 -2.90
C SER A 196 -41.05 -13.46 -1.57
N LEU A 197 -41.12 -12.71 -0.46
CA LEU A 197 -41.47 -13.25 0.86
C LEU A 197 -42.90 -13.79 0.91
N LYS A 198 -43.87 -13.07 0.31
CA LYS A 198 -45.26 -13.53 0.24
C LYS A 198 -45.38 -14.82 -0.56
N HIS A 199 -44.71 -14.91 -1.71
CA HIS A 199 -44.69 -16.14 -2.51
C HIS A 199 -44.05 -17.30 -1.77
N TRP A 200 -42.96 -17.05 -1.04
CA TRP A 200 -42.33 -18.05 -0.18
C TRP A 200 -43.28 -18.60 0.89
N GLN A 201 -44.00 -17.70 1.59
CA GLN A 201 -44.98 -18.09 2.61
C GLN A 201 -46.17 -18.85 2.00
N GLN A 202 -46.63 -18.45 0.82
CA GLN A 202 -47.71 -19.14 0.10
C GLN A 202 -47.32 -20.57 -0.30
N MET A 203 -46.03 -20.82 -0.57
CA MET A 203 -45.51 -22.16 -0.85
C MET A 203 -45.26 -23.00 0.42
N GLY A 204 -45.59 -22.50 1.61
CA GLY A 204 -45.38 -23.21 2.86
C GLY A 204 -43.92 -23.26 3.32
N GLY A 205 -43.10 -22.30 2.87
CA GLY A 205 -41.71 -22.19 3.30
C GLY A 205 -41.57 -21.87 4.79
N VAL A 206 -40.47 -22.33 5.40
CA VAL A 206 -40.17 -22.06 6.81
C VAL A 206 -40.05 -20.56 7.09
N SER A 207 -40.39 -20.12 8.31
CA SER A 207 -40.28 -18.71 8.69
C SER A 207 -38.85 -18.19 8.55
N ILE A 208 -38.71 -17.05 7.88
CA ILE A 208 -37.42 -16.38 7.70
C ILE A 208 -37.34 -15.21 8.66
N ASN A 209 -36.23 -15.07 9.37
CA ASN A 209 -36.03 -13.95 10.28
C ASN A 209 -35.78 -12.65 9.49
N GLU A 210 -36.76 -11.76 9.48
CA GLU A 210 -36.75 -10.49 8.74
C GLU A 210 -35.98 -9.35 9.46
N ASN A 211 -35.55 -9.58 10.69
CA ASN A 211 -34.90 -8.57 11.50
C ASN A 211 -33.55 -8.14 10.89
N ILE A 212 -33.32 -6.82 10.83
CA ILE A 212 -32.13 -6.07 10.32
C ILE A 212 -30.77 -6.54 10.90
N VAL A 213 -30.76 -7.53 11.79
CA VAL A 213 -29.53 -8.14 12.33
C VAL A 213 -28.68 -8.78 11.24
N ILE A 214 -29.19 -9.02 10.02
CA ILE A 214 -28.40 -9.51 8.88
C ILE A 214 -27.30 -8.50 8.48
N ASP A 215 -27.62 -7.20 8.47
CA ASP A 215 -26.64 -6.14 8.21
C ASP A 215 -25.63 -6.05 9.37
N LYS A 216 -26.13 -6.11 10.62
CA LYS A 216 -25.30 -6.03 11.82
C LYS A 216 -24.44 -7.27 12.05
N SER A 217 -24.85 -8.46 11.61
CA SER A 217 -24.14 -9.74 11.77
C SER A 217 -23.00 -9.87 10.79
N ILE A 218 -23.27 -9.58 9.52
CA ILE A 218 -22.28 -9.45 8.45
C ILE A 218 -21.32 -8.34 8.84
N HIS A 219 -21.80 -7.16 9.24
CA HIS A 219 -20.91 -6.10 9.70
C HIS A 219 -20.14 -6.45 10.96
N LYS A 220 -20.68 -7.15 11.96
CA LYS A 220 -19.99 -7.49 13.22
C LYS A 220 -18.97 -8.64 13.07
N SER A 221 -19.32 -9.69 12.34
CA SER A 221 -18.44 -10.82 12.04
C SER A 221 -17.27 -10.37 11.16
N ILE A 222 -17.54 -9.46 10.22
CA ILE A 222 -16.49 -8.84 9.41
C ILE A 222 -15.77 -7.72 10.21
N ASN A 223 -16.43 -6.95 11.09
CA ASN A 223 -15.82 -5.82 11.86
C ASN A 223 -14.75 -6.20 12.86
N SER A 224 -14.68 -7.45 13.31
CA SER A 224 -13.78 -7.75 14.43
C SER A 224 -12.29 -7.59 14.08
N ARG A 225 -11.92 -7.60 12.79
CA ARG A 225 -10.56 -7.29 12.29
C ARG A 225 -10.43 -7.18 10.77
N SER A 226 -11.42 -7.64 9.99
CA SER A 226 -11.29 -7.85 8.54
C SER A 226 -12.14 -6.93 7.65
N ALA A 227 -13.19 -6.26 8.14
CA ALA A 227 -14.06 -5.39 7.33
C ALA A 227 -13.37 -4.08 6.98
N VAL A 228 -12.69 -3.50 7.97
CA VAL A 228 -11.87 -2.31 7.81
C VAL A 228 -10.72 -2.63 6.85
N LEU A 229 -10.04 -3.77 7.04
CA LEU A 229 -9.00 -4.25 6.12
C LEU A 229 -9.54 -4.54 4.72
N LYS A 230 -10.73 -5.15 4.58
CA LYS A 230 -11.37 -5.45 3.28
C LYS A 230 -11.85 -4.19 2.55
N ARG A 231 -12.38 -3.19 3.27
CA ARG A 231 -12.73 -1.87 2.72
C ARG A 231 -11.47 -1.12 2.29
N TYR A 232 -10.42 -1.12 3.11
CA TYR A 232 -9.12 -0.57 2.71
C TYR A 232 -8.50 -1.32 1.54
N MET A 233 -8.60 -2.65 1.48
CA MET A 233 -8.11 -3.46 0.36
C MET A 233 -8.91 -3.24 -0.92
N ALA A 234 -10.23 -3.00 -0.83
CA ALA A 234 -11.06 -2.64 -1.98
C ALA A 234 -10.66 -1.26 -2.54
N ASP A 235 -10.38 -0.29 -1.67
CA ASP A 235 -9.87 1.01 -2.06
C ASP A 235 -8.44 0.92 -2.62
N MET A 236 -7.58 0.08 -2.03
CA MET A 236 -6.23 -0.19 -2.55
C MET A 236 -6.25 -0.87 -3.92
N GLY A 237 -7.23 -1.74 -4.19
CA GLY A 237 -7.39 -2.40 -5.49
C GLY A 237 -7.72 -1.40 -6.61
N LYS A 238 -8.55 -0.39 -6.33
CA LYS A 238 -8.82 0.71 -7.29
C LYS A 238 -7.67 1.71 -7.37
N ALA A 239 -7.00 1.98 -6.24
CA ALA A 239 -5.92 2.96 -6.15
C ALA A 239 -4.53 2.39 -6.49
N TRP A 240 -4.41 1.13 -6.90
CA TRP A 240 -3.12 0.50 -7.17
C TRP A 240 -2.24 1.27 -8.19
N PRO A 241 -2.77 1.91 -9.27
CA PRO A 241 -1.93 2.69 -10.18
C PRO A 241 -1.45 3.98 -9.49
N VAL A 242 -2.31 4.58 -8.66
CA VAL A 242 -1.99 5.77 -7.87
C VAL A 242 -0.91 5.44 -6.83
N LEU A 243 -0.96 4.28 -6.19
CA LEU A 243 0.05 3.85 -5.22
C LEU A 243 1.41 3.59 -5.89
N ILE A 244 1.44 2.96 -7.05
CA ILE A 244 2.68 2.74 -7.80
C ILE A 244 3.27 4.08 -8.26
N VAL A 245 2.44 4.98 -8.79
CA VAL A 245 2.90 6.27 -9.32
C VAL A 245 3.29 7.24 -8.19
N CYS A 246 2.40 7.50 -7.23
CA CYS A 246 2.65 8.46 -6.14
C CYS A 246 3.52 7.90 -5.01
N GLY A 247 3.48 6.59 -4.75
CA GLY A 247 4.23 5.94 -3.66
C GLY A 247 5.57 5.34 -4.10
N GLY A 248 5.69 4.92 -5.36
CA GLY A 248 6.91 4.30 -5.91
C GLY A 248 7.70 5.25 -6.81
N ILE A 249 7.15 5.57 -7.98
CA ILE A 249 7.89 6.25 -9.05
C ILE A 249 8.19 7.72 -8.68
N LEU A 250 7.17 8.46 -8.23
CA LEU A 250 7.31 9.88 -7.92
C LEU A 250 8.31 10.15 -6.79
N PRO A 251 8.33 9.41 -5.66
CA PRO A 251 9.33 9.60 -4.62
C PRO A 251 10.74 9.22 -5.05
N LEU A 252 10.90 8.17 -5.87
CA LEU A 252 12.21 7.80 -6.44
C LEU A 252 12.75 8.90 -7.35
N PHE A 253 11.90 9.46 -8.21
CA PHE A 253 12.27 10.55 -9.10
C PHE A 253 12.60 11.84 -8.33
N LEU A 254 11.75 12.21 -7.36
CA LEU A 254 12.01 13.35 -6.47
C LEU A 254 13.29 13.16 -5.65
N SER A 255 13.60 11.93 -5.23
CA SER A 255 14.86 11.60 -4.53
C SER A 255 16.09 11.81 -5.43
N VAL A 256 16.04 11.40 -6.70
CA VAL A 256 17.13 11.64 -7.66
C VAL A 256 17.32 13.14 -7.91
N ILE A 257 16.23 13.89 -8.11
CA ILE A 257 16.27 15.35 -8.24
C ILE A 257 16.88 15.98 -6.99
N TRP A 258 16.49 15.51 -5.81
CA TRP A 258 17.01 16.00 -4.54
C TRP A 258 18.52 15.82 -4.40
N LEU A 259 19.04 14.65 -4.78
CA LEU A 259 20.49 14.38 -4.79
C LEU A 259 21.23 15.30 -5.77
N MET A 260 20.64 15.59 -6.94
CA MET A 260 21.19 16.55 -7.89
C MET A 260 21.20 17.99 -7.35
N LEU A 261 20.14 18.40 -6.63
CA LEU A 261 20.05 19.72 -5.99
C LEU A 261 21.09 19.91 -4.89
N ILE A 262 21.39 18.89 -4.09
CA ILE A 262 22.44 18.93 -3.06
C ILE A 262 23.82 19.20 -3.69
N ARG A 263 24.07 18.69 -4.90
CA ARG A 263 25.36 18.86 -5.59
C ARG A 263 25.55 20.26 -6.17
N HIS A 264 24.49 20.88 -6.69
CA HIS A 264 24.59 22.16 -7.41
C HIS A 264 24.19 23.37 -6.56
N PHE A 265 23.26 23.23 -5.61
CA PHE A 265 22.62 24.34 -4.90
C PHE A 265 22.54 24.13 -3.39
N VAL A 266 23.70 23.89 -2.77
CA VAL A 266 23.87 23.66 -1.33
C VAL A 266 23.26 24.78 -0.47
N ALA A 267 23.31 26.01 -0.98
CA ALA A 267 22.80 27.19 -0.29
C ALA A 267 21.28 27.31 -0.34
N ALA A 268 20.65 26.86 -1.43
CA ALA A 268 19.21 26.98 -1.65
C ALA A 268 18.44 25.78 -1.05
N MET A 269 19.09 24.62 -0.97
CA MET A 269 18.47 23.37 -0.50
C MET A 269 17.75 23.49 0.86
N PRO A 270 18.34 24.09 1.92
CA PRO A 270 17.67 24.22 3.21
C PRO A 270 16.50 25.21 3.20
N TRP A 271 16.52 26.21 2.31
CA TRP A 271 15.41 27.17 2.19
C TRP A 271 14.23 26.55 1.45
N ILE A 272 14.51 25.76 0.42
CA ILE A 272 13.49 25.02 -0.32
C ILE A 272 12.78 24.02 0.60
N THR A 273 13.50 23.25 1.44
CA THR A 273 12.85 22.35 2.40
C THR A 273 12.00 23.08 3.42
N VAL A 274 12.49 24.19 3.99
CA VAL A 274 11.73 24.97 4.97
C VAL A 274 10.45 25.54 4.35
N VAL A 275 10.53 26.12 3.15
CA VAL A 275 9.37 26.64 2.44
C VAL A 275 8.38 25.53 2.09
N LEU A 276 8.85 24.43 1.51
CA LEU A 276 8.00 23.29 1.14
C LEU A 276 7.29 22.68 2.35
N PHE A 277 8.00 22.49 3.46
CA PHE A 277 7.43 21.95 4.70
C PHE A 277 6.33 22.86 5.27
N ASN A 278 6.57 24.18 5.31
CA ASN A 278 5.58 25.15 5.80
C ASN A 278 4.35 25.23 4.87
N VAL A 279 4.55 25.19 3.55
CA VAL A 279 3.43 25.17 2.59
C VAL A 279 2.61 23.89 2.74
N LEU A 280 3.25 22.72 2.85
CA LEU A 280 2.55 21.44 3.02
C LEU A 280 1.74 21.39 4.31
N ILE A 281 2.29 21.84 5.44
CA ILE A 281 1.55 21.82 6.71
C ILE A 281 0.39 22.81 6.72
N ILE A 282 0.53 23.96 6.05
CA ILE A 282 -0.58 24.91 5.86
C ILE A 282 -1.67 24.26 4.99
N SER A 283 -1.32 23.64 3.85
CA SER A 283 -2.28 22.98 2.96
C SER A 283 -3.03 21.84 3.63
N VAL A 284 -2.33 20.99 4.39
CA VAL A 284 -2.96 19.88 5.14
C VAL A 284 -3.89 20.43 6.24
N THR A 285 -3.45 21.44 6.98
CA THR A 285 -4.28 22.08 8.00
C THR A 285 -5.54 22.66 7.36
N MET A 286 -5.40 23.41 6.27
CA MET A 286 -6.52 23.98 5.51
C MET A 286 -7.50 22.91 5.04
N PHE A 287 -7.03 21.77 4.52
CA PHE A 287 -7.88 20.66 4.12
C PHE A 287 -8.76 20.12 5.26
N TYR A 288 -8.23 20.01 6.48
CA TYR A 288 -9.01 19.62 7.64
C TYR A 288 -10.06 20.66 8.04
N TYR A 289 -9.76 21.96 7.87
CA TYR A 289 -10.74 23.04 8.08
C TYR A 289 -11.91 22.96 7.08
N LEU A 290 -11.61 22.63 5.81
CA LEU A 290 -12.63 22.43 4.78
C LEU A 290 -13.53 21.24 5.13
N LYS A 291 -12.94 20.10 5.52
CA LYS A 291 -13.70 18.91 5.92
C LYS A 291 -14.45 19.07 7.25
N ALA A 292 -14.00 19.93 8.15
CA ALA A 292 -14.68 20.22 9.42
C ALA A 292 -15.90 21.15 9.27
N GLY A 293 -16.11 21.72 8.08
CA GLY A 293 -17.23 22.62 7.79
C GLY A 293 -17.15 23.98 8.49
N TRP A 294 -15.92 24.44 8.80
CA TRP A 294 -15.69 25.75 9.41
C TRP A 294 -15.50 26.88 8.39
N ILE A 295 -15.10 26.53 7.16
CA ILE A 295 -15.21 27.44 6.01
C ILE A 295 -16.55 27.14 5.32
N GLY A 296 -17.39 28.16 5.14
CA GLY A 296 -18.69 28.04 4.49
C GLY A 296 -18.58 27.59 3.04
N ASN A 297 -19.56 26.82 2.58
CA ASN A 297 -19.64 26.23 1.23
C ASN A 297 -19.67 27.31 0.12
N ASP A 298 -20.00 28.55 0.51
CA ASP A 298 -20.21 29.71 -0.35
C ASP A 298 -18.90 30.26 -0.95
N ALA A 299 -17.74 29.90 -0.39
CA ALA A 299 -16.42 30.37 -0.84
C ALA A 299 -15.67 29.38 -1.76
N ILE A 300 -16.19 28.17 -1.99
CA ILE A 300 -15.46 27.06 -2.64
C ILE A 300 -16.17 26.48 -3.87
N SER A 301 -17.44 26.82 -4.07
CA SER A 301 -18.25 26.38 -5.21
C SER A 301 -17.69 26.69 -6.62
N PRO A 302 -16.87 27.74 -6.87
CA PRO A 302 -16.39 27.98 -8.24
C PRO A 302 -15.13 27.19 -8.63
N ILE A 303 -14.47 26.47 -7.70
CA ILE A 303 -13.17 25.83 -7.97
C ILE A 303 -13.25 24.30 -7.86
N ILE A 304 -14.19 23.78 -7.08
CA ILE A 304 -14.39 22.34 -6.89
C ILE A 304 -15.80 22.04 -7.35
N GLY A 305 -15.92 21.52 -8.58
CA GLY A 305 -17.21 21.21 -9.19
C GLY A 305 -18.15 20.44 -8.26
N GLU A 306 -19.45 20.67 -8.48
CA GLU A 306 -20.59 20.15 -7.72
C GLU A 306 -20.34 18.74 -7.18
N HIS A 307 -20.16 18.64 -5.87
CA HIS A 307 -19.99 17.36 -5.20
C HIS A 307 -21.36 16.72 -4.97
N ASP A 308 -21.51 15.49 -5.45
CA ASP A 308 -22.67 14.64 -5.21
C ASP A 308 -23.09 14.69 -3.74
N ALA A 309 -24.35 15.05 -3.54
CA ALA A 309 -25.04 15.09 -2.25
C ALA A 309 -25.30 13.68 -1.72
N TYR A 310 -24.26 12.94 -1.34
CA TYR A 310 -24.42 11.69 -0.60
C TYR A 310 -23.24 11.36 0.32
N THR A 311 -22.90 12.25 1.25
CA THR A 311 -22.25 11.85 2.51
C THR A 311 -22.91 12.57 3.67
N ASN A 312 -24.00 11.98 4.19
CA ASN A 312 -24.54 12.35 5.49
C ASN A 312 -23.54 11.91 6.57
N VAL A 313 -22.56 12.77 6.87
CA VAL A 313 -21.63 12.58 7.98
C VAL A 313 -22.43 12.62 9.28
N PHE A 314 -22.59 11.46 9.92
CA PHE A 314 -23.26 11.33 11.22
C PHE A 314 -22.64 12.33 12.21
N GLY A 315 -23.44 13.02 13.03
CA GLY A 315 -22.96 14.12 13.90
C GLY A 315 -21.81 13.77 14.86
N ARG A 316 -21.54 12.47 15.11
CA ARG A 316 -20.40 11.97 15.88
C ARG A 316 -19.06 12.08 15.13
N GLU A 317 -19.06 11.99 13.81
CA GLU A 317 -17.86 12.03 12.97
C GLU A 317 -17.37 13.47 12.75
N VAL A 318 -18.29 14.44 12.71
CA VAL A 318 -17.97 15.88 12.64
C VAL A 318 -17.21 16.36 13.89
N THR A 319 -17.56 15.86 15.08
CA THR A 319 -16.84 16.21 16.31
C THR A 319 -15.40 15.70 16.32
N HIS A 320 -15.13 14.53 15.74
CA HIS A 320 -13.77 14.01 15.60
C HIS A 320 -12.95 14.83 14.60
N LEU A 321 -13.55 15.21 13.47
CA LEU A 321 -12.88 16.05 12.47
C LEU A 321 -12.52 17.44 13.01
N ARG A 322 -13.40 18.06 13.80
CA ARG A 322 -13.12 19.35 14.47
C ARG A 322 -11.99 19.25 15.49
N ALA A 323 -11.96 18.17 16.29
CA ALA A 323 -10.87 17.93 17.24
C ALA A 323 -9.52 17.75 16.53
N ILE A 324 -9.49 17.01 15.41
CA ILE A 324 -8.29 16.83 14.58
C ILE A 324 -7.84 18.17 13.97
N ALA A 325 -8.77 19.00 13.48
CA ALA A 325 -8.43 20.31 12.92
C ALA A 325 -7.73 21.22 13.95
N ILE A 326 -8.24 21.29 15.18
CA ILE A 326 -7.62 22.05 16.29
C ILE A 326 -6.22 21.50 16.59
N LEU A 327 -6.07 20.17 16.68
CA LEU A 327 -4.77 19.55 16.91
C LEU A 327 -3.76 19.89 15.79
N MET A 328 -4.18 19.84 14.52
CA MET A 328 -3.33 20.19 13.39
C MET A 328 -2.91 21.66 13.41
N THR A 329 -3.75 22.57 13.93
CA THR A 329 -3.36 23.99 14.07
C THR A 329 -2.27 24.22 15.09
N PHE A 330 -2.33 23.49 16.21
CA PHE A 330 -1.29 23.53 17.21
C PHE A 330 0.04 23.03 16.63
N ILE A 331 0.01 21.91 15.90
CA ILE A 331 1.19 21.36 15.22
C ILE A 331 1.72 22.36 14.18
N MET A 332 0.85 23.00 13.39
CA MET A 332 1.24 24.03 12.42
C MET A 332 1.92 25.22 13.08
N ALA A 333 1.37 25.74 14.18
CA ALA A 333 1.96 26.86 14.91
C ALA A 333 3.35 26.50 15.45
N VAL A 334 3.49 25.32 16.06
CA VAL A 334 4.79 24.82 16.55
C VAL A 334 5.78 24.63 15.39
N ALA A 335 5.34 24.09 14.26
CA ALA A 335 6.16 23.90 13.06
C ALA A 335 6.68 25.22 12.46
N ILE A 336 5.84 26.26 12.43
CA ILE A 336 6.24 27.59 11.96
C ILE A 336 7.23 28.23 12.95
N LEU A 337 6.96 28.17 14.26
CA LEU A 337 7.85 28.71 15.29
C LEU A 337 9.22 28.03 15.28
N THR A 338 9.24 26.70 15.14
CA THR A 338 10.49 25.93 15.02
C THR A 338 11.22 26.24 13.71
N SER A 339 10.51 26.41 12.60
CA SER A 339 11.09 26.84 11.32
C SER A 339 11.81 28.19 11.47
N ILE A 340 11.17 29.17 12.12
CA ILE A 340 11.76 30.50 12.38
C ILE A 340 13.00 30.38 13.29
N ALA A 341 12.91 29.59 14.36
CA ALA A 341 14.03 29.40 15.29
C ALA A 341 15.27 28.77 14.62
N ILE A 342 15.06 27.87 13.65
CA ILE A 342 16.12 27.15 12.96
C ILE A 342 16.79 28.01 11.87
N VAL A 343 16.17 29.09 11.38
CA VAL A 343 16.74 29.99 10.34
C VAL A 343 18.14 30.46 10.71
N ARG A 344 18.37 30.90 11.95
CA ARG A 344 19.69 31.37 12.41
C ARG A 344 20.74 30.26 12.35
N ARG A 345 20.36 29.02 12.68
CA ARG A 345 21.25 27.86 12.60
C ARG A 345 21.51 27.43 11.15
N ILE A 346 20.53 27.55 10.26
CA ILE A 346 20.68 27.28 8.82
C ILE A 346 21.67 28.27 8.18
N LEU A 347 21.60 29.56 8.52
CA LEU A 347 22.53 30.57 8.00
C LEU A 347 23.99 30.26 8.38
N MET A 348 24.24 29.85 9.63
CA MET A 348 25.58 29.43 10.07
C MET A 348 26.03 28.12 9.40
N ALA A 349 25.14 27.14 9.26
CA ALA A 349 25.47 25.86 8.65
C ALA A 349 25.76 25.99 7.15
N THR A 350 25.00 26.83 6.42
CA THR A 350 25.18 27.07 4.99
C THR A 350 26.47 27.82 4.67
N SER A 351 26.93 28.75 5.53
CA SER A 351 28.23 29.40 5.35
C SER A 351 29.39 28.40 5.48
N VAL A 352 29.32 27.50 6.46
CA VAL A 352 30.32 26.43 6.68
C VAL A 352 30.28 25.37 5.58
N LEU A 353 29.10 25.01 5.06
CA LEU A 353 28.98 24.06 3.94
C LEU A 353 29.52 24.66 2.64
N LYS A 354 29.26 25.94 2.35
CA LYS A 354 29.85 26.66 1.21
C LYS A 354 31.38 26.64 1.29
N ALA A 355 31.95 26.93 2.46
CA ALA A 355 33.41 26.91 2.66
C ALA A 355 34.02 25.51 2.44
N ARG A 356 33.39 24.46 2.98
CA ARG A 356 33.85 23.07 2.82
C ARG A 356 33.73 22.55 1.39
N ILE A 357 32.69 22.94 0.67
CA ILE A 357 32.47 22.51 -0.71
C ILE A 357 33.38 23.28 -1.68
N ALA A 358 33.58 24.58 -1.48
CA ALA A 358 34.58 25.35 -2.22
C ALA A 358 35.99 24.76 -2.04
N LEU A 359 36.37 24.38 -0.81
CA LEU A 359 37.62 23.68 -0.55
C LEU A 359 37.69 22.32 -1.26
N ARG A 360 36.60 21.55 -1.28
CA ARG A 360 36.55 20.26 -1.96
C ARG A 360 36.65 20.41 -3.48
N TYR A 361 36.02 21.42 -4.08
CA TYR A 361 36.18 21.73 -5.50
C TYR A 361 37.58 22.23 -5.83
N ALA A 362 38.17 23.11 -5.01
CA ALA A 362 39.54 23.57 -5.17
C ALA A 362 40.54 22.41 -5.09
N VAL A 363 40.40 21.52 -4.10
CA VAL A 363 41.23 20.30 -3.96
C VAL A 363 41.00 19.34 -5.13
N THR A 364 39.77 19.17 -5.60
CA THR A 364 39.47 18.29 -6.75
C THR A 364 40.07 18.86 -8.05
N ILE A 365 40.00 20.17 -8.27
CA ILE A 365 40.60 20.84 -9.43
C ILE A 365 42.13 20.82 -9.35
N ILE A 366 42.72 21.10 -8.17
CA ILE A 366 44.17 21.00 -7.95
C ILE A 366 44.65 19.56 -8.17
N CYS A 367 43.94 18.55 -7.64
CA CYS A 367 44.26 17.15 -7.91
C CYS A 367 44.14 16.81 -9.39
N LEU A 368 43.13 17.31 -10.10
CA LEU A 368 42.92 17.03 -11.53
C LEU A 368 43.96 17.73 -12.41
N VAL A 369 44.39 18.94 -12.05
CA VAL A 369 45.50 19.66 -12.70
C VAL A 369 46.84 18.99 -12.41
N LEU A 370 47.09 18.53 -11.18
CA LEU A 370 48.28 17.76 -10.82
C LEU A 370 48.31 16.39 -11.50
N PHE A 371 47.16 15.72 -11.62
CA PHE A 371 47.03 14.44 -12.33
C PHE A 371 47.28 14.61 -13.83
N ALA A 372 46.74 15.69 -14.44
CA ALA A 372 47.01 16.04 -15.84
C ALA A 372 48.50 16.39 -16.07
N LYS A 373 49.15 17.05 -15.11
CA LYS A 373 50.59 17.38 -15.17
C LYS A 373 51.49 16.15 -15.01
N LEU A 374 51.14 15.24 -14.09
CA LEU A 374 51.80 13.94 -13.93
C LEU A 374 51.67 13.06 -15.19
N ILE A 375 50.51 13.09 -15.86
CA ILE A 375 50.30 12.40 -17.15
C ILE A 375 51.15 13.04 -18.27
N SER A 376 51.30 14.37 -18.28
CA SER A 376 52.17 15.06 -19.25
C SER A 376 53.65 14.76 -19.04
N ASP A 377 54.13 14.73 -17.80
CA ASP A 377 55.54 14.47 -17.48
C ASP A 377 55.91 12.98 -17.67
N SER A 378 54.98 12.05 -17.39
CA SER A 378 55.18 10.62 -17.68
C SER A 378 55.11 10.29 -19.17
N ASN A 379 54.27 10.98 -19.95
CA ASN A 379 54.26 10.84 -21.40
C ASN A 379 55.52 11.43 -22.07
N MET A 380 56.16 12.45 -21.48
CA MET A 380 57.39 13.03 -22.04
C MET A 380 58.62 12.12 -21.82
N SER A 381 58.70 11.40 -20.70
CA SER A 381 59.76 10.38 -20.50
C SER A 381 59.57 9.13 -21.38
N VAL A 382 58.33 8.74 -21.68
CA VAL A 382 58.03 7.61 -22.60
C VAL A 382 58.23 8.00 -24.07
N CYS A 383 57.97 9.26 -24.44
CA CYS A 383 58.22 9.75 -25.79
C CYS A 383 59.73 9.82 -26.12
N LEU A 384 60.56 10.27 -25.18
CA LEU A 384 62.03 10.33 -25.37
C LEU A 384 62.70 8.95 -25.45
N THR A 385 62.08 7.91 -24.89
CA THR A 385 62.60 6.53 -24.98
C THR A 385 62.17 5.84 -26.29
N LEU A 386 60.94 6.09 -26.77
CA LEU A 386 60.44 5.55 -28.04
C LEU A 386 61.08 6.21 -29.28
N GLU A 387 61.49 7.48 -29.20
CA GLU A 387 62.14 8.18 -30.32
C GLU A 387 63.57 7.68 -30.56
N SER A 388 64.21 7.09 -29.54
CA SER A 388 65.55 6.46 -29.69
C SER A 388 65.51 5.10 -30.40
N GLU A 389 64.41 4.35 -30.33
CA GLU A 389 64.30 3.02 -30.98
C GLU A 389 63.79 3.09 -32.43
N MET A 390 63.01 4.12 -32.82
CA MET A 390 62.44 4.19 -34.18
C MET A 390 63.39 4.75 -35.25
N THR A 391 64.52 5.37 -34.91
CA THR A 391 65.45 5.95 -35.92
C THR A 391 66.41 4.94 -36.56
N VAL A 392 66.49 3.70 -36.06
CA VAL A 392 67.50 2.72 -36.53
C VAL A 392 67.06 1.92 -37.76
N GLN A 393 65.76 1.89 -38.09
CA GLN A 393 65.24 0.91 -39.06
C GLN A 393 64.99 1.45 -40.48
N GLN A 394 65.33 2.72 -40.79
CA GLN A 394 64.98 3.33 -42.07
C GLN A 394 66.14 3.88 -42.91
N TYR A 395 67.39 3.65 -42.51
CA TYR A 395 68.55 4.00 -43.33
C TYR A 395 69.60 2.89 -43.26
N PHE A 396 69.57 1.92 -44.18
CA PHE A 396 70.77 1.34 -44.80
C PHE A 396 70.36 0.33 -45.89
N HIS A 397 70.14 0.82 -47.10
CA HIS A 397 70.59 0.11 -48.31
C HIS A 397 70.95 1.13 -49.41
N TYR A 398 72.27 1.19 -49.67
CA TYR A 398 73.02 2.04 -50.58
C TYR A 398 72.76 1.69 -52.08
N PRO A 399 73.04 2.59 -53.04
CA PRO A 399 74.31 2.44 -53.78
C PRO A 399 75.02 3.72 -54.29
N SER A 400 76.35 3.58 -54.39
CA SER A 400 77.33 4.07 -55.41
C SER A 400 77.65 5.56 -55.69
N GLN A 401 78.89 5.92 -55.31
CA GLN A 401 80.07 6.34 -56.12
C GLN A 401 80.38 7.79 -56.58
N SER A 402 81.70 8.10 -56.40
CA SER A 402 82.61 9.11 -56.98
C SER A 402 82.44 10.57 -56.53
N VAL A 403 83.46 11.29 -56.04
CA VAL A 403 84.90 11.35 -56.39
C VAL A 403 85.80 11.27 -55.15
#